data_AF-A0A2S5N2E0-F1
#
_entry.id   AF-A0A2S5N2E0-F1
#
_cell.length_a   1.000
_cell.length_b   1.000
_cell.length_c   1.000
_cell.angle_alpha   90.00
_cell.angle_beta   90.00
_cell.angle_gamma   90.00
#
_symmetry.space_group_name_H-M   'P 1'
#
loop_
_entity.id
_entity.type
_entity.pdbx_description
1 polymer ?
#
loop_
_entity_poly.entity_id
_entity_poly.type
_entity_poly.pdbx_seq_one_letter_code
_entity_poly.pdbx_strand_id
1 'polypeptide(L)' 'MANINPNQDLAIKPSVVKPKLPAMYKVLLLNDDYTPMEFVVETIERFFNKSREQATQ' A
#
# COMPACT_ATOMS: atom_id res chain seq x y z
N MET A 1 8.61 35.65 -47.37
CA MET A 1 9.60 34.91 -46.56
C MET A 1 9.17 35.05 -45.11
N ALA A 2 8.59 34.00 -44.52
CA ALA A 2 8.07 34.05 -43.15
C ALA A 2 9.23 34.01 -42.16
N ASN A 3 9.24 34.94 -41.21
CA ASN A 3 10.29 35.11 -40.22
C ASN A 3 10.08 34.05 -39.12
N ILE A 4 10.77 32.92 -39.22
CA ILE A 4 10.66 31.82 -38.25
C ILE A 4 11.56 32.18 -37.06
N ASN A 5 10.96 32.66 -35.97
CA ASN A 5 11.65 32.87 -34.71
C ASN A 5 12.03 31.50 -34.11
N PRO A 6 13.32 31.14 -33.98
CA PRO A 6 13.73 29.81 -33.52
C PRO A 6 13.53 29.60 -32.00
N ASN A 7 13.04 30.61 -31.28
CA ASN A 7 12.86 30.60 -29.83
C ASN A 7 11.40 30.83 -29.42
N GLN A 8 10.44 30.25 -30.14
CA GLN A 8 9.13 30.05 -29.52
C GLN A 8 9.23 28.79 -28.67
N ASP A 9 9.78 29.03 -27.48
CA ASP A 9 10.00 28.11 -26.38
C ASP A 9 8.76 27.24 -26.16
N LEU A 10 8.83 26.00 -26.64
CA LEU A 10 7.93 24.94 -26.18
C LEU A 10 8.35 24.62 -24.75
N ALA A 11 7.95 25.50 -23.83
CA ALA A 11 8.10 25.30 -22.41
C ALA A 11 7.23 24.09 -22.03
N ILE A 12 7.81 22.90 -22.13
CA ILE A 12 7.25 21.66 -21.59
C ILE A 12 7.29 21.86 -20.09
N LYS A 13 6.18 22.39 -19.52
CA LYS A 13 6.00 22.43 -18.08
C LYS A 13 6.25 21.01 -17.59
N PRO A 14 7.21 20.77 -16.68
CA PRO A 14 7.41 19.43 -16.15
C PRO A 14 6.09 19.02 -15.49
N SER A 15 5.38 18.06 -16.09
CA SER A 15 4.18 17.52 -15.48
C SER A 15 4.64 16.77 -14.25
N VAL A 16 4.43 17.35 -13.07
CA VAL A 16 4.65 16.64 -11.81
C VAL A 16 3.53 15.61 -11.70
N VAL A 17 3.70 14.47 -12.35
CA VAL A 17 2.81 13.32 -12.22
C VAL A 17 3.03 12.80 -10.80
N LYS A 18 2.03 12.98 -9.94
CA LYS A 18 2.07 12.36 -8.62
C LYS A 18 2.08 10.84 -8.83
N PRO A 19 3.06 10.10 -8.27
CA PRO A 19 3.07 8.66 -8.40
C PRO A 19 1.80 8.10 -7.76
N LYS A 20 1.24 7.06 -8.40
CA LYS A 20 0.11 6.33 -7.82
C LYS A 20 0.58 5.67 -6.52
N LEU A 21 -0.27 5.71 -5.50
CA LEU A 21 -0.02 4.99 -4.26
C LEU A 21 0.11 3.48 -4.52
N PRO A 22 0.94 2.76 -3.76
CA PRO A 22 1.03 1.31 -3.85
C PRO A 22 -0.35 0.66 -3.66
N ALA A 23 -0.57 -0.48 -4.33
CA ALA A 23 -1.77 -1.26 -4.09
C ALA A 23 -1.70 -1.88 -2.69
N MET A 24 -2.78 -1.77 -1.93
CA MET A 24 -2.92 -2.42 -0.63
C MET A 24 -3.40 -3.85 -0.82
N TYR A 25 -2.94 -4.75 0.05
CA TYR A 25 -3.36 -6.15 0.08
C TYR A 25 -3.96 -6.49 1.44
N LYS A 26 -4.95 -7.38 1.42
CA LYS A 26 -5.53 -7.93 2.66
C LYS A 26 -4.74 -9.16 3.05
N VAL A 27 -4.38 -9.24 4.33
CA VAL A 27 -3.88 -10.47 4.95
C VAL A 27 -5.07 -11.16 5.59
N LEU A 28 -5.27 -12.44 5.25
CA LEU A 28 -6.36 -13.26 5.77
C LEU A 28 -5.74 -14.44 6.50
N LEU A 29 -6.26 -14.75 7.69
CA LEU A 29 -5.97 -15.99 8.39
C LEU A 29 -7.12 -16.96 8.10
N LEU A 30 -6.80 -18.15 7.63
CA LEU A 30 -7.79 -19.19 7.34
C LEU A 30 -7.95 -20.09 8.55
N ASN A 31 -9.16 -20.61 8.75
CA ASN A 31 -9.44 -21.58 9.79
C ASN A 31 -8.88 -22.96 9.43
N ASP A 32 -8.45 -23.73 10.42
CA ASP A 32 -8.02 -25.12 10.32
C ASP A 32 -8.23 -25.86 11.65
N ASP A 33 -8.18 -27.20 11.63
CA ASP A 33 -8.52 -28.05 12.79
C ASP A 33 -7.32 -28.42 13.68
N TYR A 34 -6.10 -27.96 13.36
CA TYR A 34 -4.87 -28.41 14.02
C TYR A 34 -4.15 -27.29 14.77
N THR A 35 -4.33 -26.03 14.36
CA THR A 35 -3.67 -24.89 14.98
C THR A 35 -4.35 -24.53 16.31
N PRO A 36 -3.63 -24.57 17.45
CA PRO A 36 -4.20 -24.17 18.73
C PRO A 36 -4.64 -22.70 18.74
N MET A 37 -5.77 -22.40 19.36
CA MET A 37 -6.27 -21.02 19.48
C MET A 37 -5.27 -20.06 20.12
N GLU A 38 -4.52 -20.52 21.13
CA GLU A 38 -3.47 -19.71 21.79
C GLU A 38 -2.34 -19.32 20.84
N PHE A 39 -1.96 -20.22 19.92
CA PHE A 39 -0.95 -19.93 18.91
C PHE A 39 -1.45 -18.87 17.92
N VAL A 40 -2.73 -18.94 17.53
CA VAL A 40 -3.35 -17.93 16.68
C VAL A 40 -3.34 -16.56 17.35
N VAL A 41 -3.73 -16.50 18.62
CA VAL A 41 -3.73 -15.26 19.41
C VAL A 41 -2.32 -14.67 19.52
N GLU A 42 -1.31 -15.46 19.89
CA GLU A 42 0.07 -14.99 19.99
C GLU A 42 0.60 -14.46 18.63
N THR A 43 0.24 -15.14 17.53
CA THR A 43 0.61 -14.71 16.17
C THR A 43 0.01 -13.33 15.84
N ILE A 44 -1.27 -13.14 16.17
CA ILE A 44 -1.98 -11.88 15.93
C ILE A 44 -1.40 -10.73 16.78
N GLU A 45 -1.08 -11.00 18.06
CA GLU A 45 -0.45 -10.02 18.95
C GLU A 45 0.95 -9.62 18.46
N ARG A 46 1.81 -10.61 18.14
CA ARG A 46 3.22 -10.41 17.84
C ARG A 46 3.49 -9.78 16.48
N PHE A 47 2.73 -10.15 15.45
CA PHE A 47 3.01 -9.74 14.07
C PHE A 47 2.08 -8.63 13.55
N PHE A 48 0.88 -8.51 14.12
CA PHE A 48 -0.13 -7.54 13.65
C PHE A 48 -0.43 -6.42 14.67
N ASN A 49 0.32 -6.38 15.79
CA ASN A 49 0.20 -5.37 16.86
C ASN A 49 -1.25 -5.18 17.32
N LYS A 50 -1.99 -6.28 17.44
CA LYS A 50 -3.35 -6.30 17.98
C LYS A 50 -3.29 -6.59 19.48
N SER A 51 -4.25 -6.06 20.24
CA SER A 51 -4.38 -6.46 21.64
C SER A 51 -4.91 -7.90 21.74
N ARG A 52 -4.70 -8.52 22.91
CA ARG A 52 -5.29 -9.82 23.27
C ARG A 52 -6.78 -9.86 22.98
N GLU A 53 -7.51 -8.84 23.43
CA GLU A 53 -8.96 -8.74 23.24
C GLU A 53 -9.32 -8.70 21.75
N GLN A 54 -8.59 -7.92 20.95
CA GLN A 54 -8.77 -7.83 19.50
C GLN A 54 -8.44 -9.14 18.76
N ALA A 55 -7.58 -9.99 19.32
CA ALA A 55 -7.22 -11.29 18.76
C ALA A 55 -8.24 -12.39 19.13
N THR A 56 -9.05 -12.18 20.17
CA THR A 56 -10.04 -13.14 20.67
C THR A 56 -11.49 -12.84 20.26
N GLN A 57 -11.75 -11.66 19.69
CA GLN A 57 -13.06 -11.24 19.16
C GLN A 57 -13.18 -11.52 17.67
#